data_AF-A0A6J5CM17-F1
#
_entry.id   AF-A0A6J5CM17-F1
#
_cell.length_a   1.000
_cell.length_b   1.000
_cell.length_c   1.000
_cell.angle_alpha   90.00
_cell.angle_beta   90.00
_cell.angle_gamma   90.00
#
_symmetry.space_group_name_H-M   'P 1'
#
loop_
_entity.id
_entity.type
_entity.pdbx_description
1 polymer ?
#
loop_
_entity_poly.entity_id
_entity_poly.type
_entity_poly.pdbx_seq_one_letter_code
_entity_poly.pdbx_strand_id
1 'polypeptide(L)'
;MTTPAERTKAVRATRELLQVLTEPGTVDVPGLIQTVARNLLRHYPADIDLDASASAFPEIWAKPTVVGTDELTARARVVPLFAMRADE
;
A
#
# COMPACT_ATOMS: atom_id res chain seq x y z
N MET A 1 11.97 9.79 16.55
CA MET A 1 11.23 10.49 15.47
C MET A 1 11.48 9.76 14.17
N THR A 2 10.49 9.70 13.27
CA THR A 2 10.66 9.09 11.94
C THR A 2 11.48 10.01 11.02
N THR A 3 12.27 9.43 10.13
CA THR A 3 13.04 10.12 9.08
C THR A 3 12.15 10.45 7.88
N PRO A 4 12.58 11.39 7.01
CA PRO A 4 11.84 11.68 5.77
C PRO A 4 11.64 10.46 4.87
N ALA A 5 12.65 9.58 4.79
CA ALA A 5 12.58 8.33 4.03
C ALA A 5 11.55 7.35 4.60
N GLU A 6 11.49 7.21 5.93
CA GLU A 6 10.49 6.36 6.60
C GLU A 6 9.06 6.89 6.37
N ARG A 7 8.85 8.21 6.41
CA ARG A 7 7.55 8.81 6.13
C ARG A 7 7.13 8.59 4.67
N THR A 8 8.02 8.87 3.70
CA THR A 8 7.75 8.63 2.28
C THR A 8 7.41 7.14 2.05
N LYS A 9 8.19 6.23 2.64
CA LYS A 9 7.92 4.79 2.55
C LYS A 9 6.55 4.41 3.11
N ALA A 10 6.19 4.92 4.28
CA ALA A 10 4.90 4.63 4.92
C ALA A 10 3.72 5.12 4.06
N VAL A 11 3.82 6.30 3.47
CA VAL A 11 2.79 6.82 2.57
C VAL A 11 2.68 5.95 1.32
N ARG A 12 3.78 5.63 0.65
CA ARG A 12 3.76 4.76 -0.54
C ARG A 12 3.15 3.39 -0.26
N ALA A 13 3.60 2.72 0.79
CA ALA A 13 3.08 1.42 1.20
C ALA A 13 1.58 1.46 1.54
N THR A 14 1.10 2.56 2.12
CA THR A 14 -0.34 2.75 2.38
C THR A 14 -1.12 2.89 1.08
N ARG A 15 -0.59 3.59 0.07
CA ARG A 15 -1.23 3.66 -1.25
C ARG A 15 -1.35 2.28 -1.89
N GLU A 16 -0.29 1.48 -1.83
CA GLU A 16 -0.27 0.10 -2.34
C GLU A 16 -1.31 -0.77 -1.61
N LEU A 17 -1.39 -0.68 -0.28
CA LEU A 17 -2.43 -1.35 0.50
C LEU A 17 -3.84 -0.92 0.05
N LEU A 18 -4.08 0.37 -0.14
CA LEU A 18 -5.37 0.87 -0.60
C LEU A 18 -5.71 0.33 -2.00
N GLN A 19 -4.74 0.19 -2.90
CA GLN A 19 -4.93 -0.43 -4.21
C GLN A 19 -5.37 -1.89 -4.05
N VAL A 20 -4.64 -2.68 -3.25
CA VAL A 20 -4.97 -4.09 -2.95
C VAL A 20 -6.38 -4.25 -2.38
N LEU A 21 -6.77 -3.40 -1.43
CA LEU A 21 -8.11 -3.46 -0.82
C LEU A 21 -9.24 -3.08 -1.80
N THR A 22 -8.93 -2.34 -2.86
CA THR A 22 -9.91 -1.91 -3.87
C THR A 22 -10.01 -2.86 -5.06
N GLU A 23 -9.00 -3.72 -5.25
CA GLU A 23 -8.93 -4.67 -6.34
C GLU A 23 -9.86 -5.86 -6.10
N PRO A 24 -10.83 -6.13 -7.00
CA PRO A 24 -11.72 -7.27 -6.86
C PRO A 24 -10.94 -8.60 -6.91
N GLY A 25 -11.17 -9.48 -5.94
CA GLY A 25 -10.61 -10.84 -5.95
C GLY A 25 -9.20 -10.98 -5.38
N THR A 26 -8.53 -9.89 -4.99
CA THR A 26 -7.20 -9.96 -4.35
C THR A 26 -7.30 -10.37 -2.87
N VAL A 27 -8.33 -9.90 -2.17
CA VAL A 27 -8.63 -10.23 -0.76
C VAL A 27 -10.14 -10.16 -0.53
N ASP A 28 -10.69 -11.04 0.32
CA ASP A 28 -12.08 -10.90 0.78
C ASP A 28 -12.18 -9.75 1.78
N VAL A 29 -12.78 -8.65 1.36
CA VAL A 29 -12.86 -7.39 2.12
C VAL A 29 -14.32 -6.99 2.24
N PRO A 30 -14.84 -6.73 3.45
CA PRO A 30 -16.20 -6.26 3.62
C PRO A 30 -16.48 -5.03 2.75
N GLY A 31 -17.65 -4.99 2.09
CA GLY A 31 -17.98 -3.96 1.10
C GLY A 31 -17.85 -2.51 1.61
N LEU A 32 -18.07 -2.29 2.91
CA LEU A 32 -17.84 -0.99 3.55
C LEU A 32 -16.36 -0.60 3.52
N ILE A 33 -15.45 -1.50 3.89
CA ILE A 33 -14.01 -1.24 3.90
C ILE A 33 -13.51 -1.00 2.48
N GLN A 34 -13.96 -1.79 1.50
CA GLN A 34 -13.60 -1.58 0.11
C GLN A 34 -14.05 -0.20 -0.40
N THR A 35 -15.26 0.23 -0.02
CA THR A 35 -15.80 1.54 -0.38
C THR A 35 -14.98 2.68 0.24
N VAL A 36 -14.62 2.57 1.52
CA VAL A 36 -13.75 3.54 2.20
C VAL A 36 -12.37 3.58 1.55
N ALA A 37 -11.75 2.43 1.30
CA ALA A 37 -10.43 2.35 0.65
C ALA A 37 -10.45 3.01 -0.73
N ARG A 38 -11.50 2.78 -1.52
CA ARG A 38 -11.67 3.40 -2.85
C ARG A 38 -11.79 4.92 -2.76
N ASN A 39 -12.50 5.43 -1.76
CA ASN A 39 -12.63 6.86 -1.55
C ASN A 39 -11.31 7.50 -1.09
N LEU A 40 -10.58 6.86 -0.19
CA LEU A 40 -9.27 7.35 0.26
C LEU A 40 -8.26 7.34 -0.89
N LEU A 41 -8.18 6.26 -1.67
CA LEU A 41 -7.22 6.11 -2.77
C LEU A 41 -7.32 7.23 -3.82
N ARG A 42 -8.52 7.76 -4.07
CA ARG A 42 -8.75 8.88 -5.01
C ARG A 42 -8.06 10.17 -4.60
N HIS A 43 -7.84 10.37 -3.31
CA HIS A 43 -7.25 11.59 -2.75
C HIS A 43 -5.89 11.37 -2.12
N TYR A 44 -5.46 10.11 -2.03
CA TYR A 44 -4.15 9.77 -1.51
C TYR A 44 -3.07 10.23 -2.51
N PRO A 45 -1.90 10.74 -2.05
CA PRO A 45 -0.86 11.21 -2.95
C PRO A 45 -0.27 10.07 -3.79
N ALA A 46 0.06 10.36 -5.05
CA ALA A 46 0.84 9.51 -5.93
C ALA A 46 2.35 9.81 -5.79
N ASP A 47 3.20 8.99 -6.41
CA ASP A 47 4.66 9.18 -6.38
C ASP A 47 5.08 10.55 -6.96
N ILE A 48 4.36 11.06 -7.97
CA ILE A 48 4.63 12.40 -8.54
C ILE A 48 4.34 13.53 -7.54
N ASP A 49 3.28 13.40 -6.74
CA ASP A 49 2.93 14.38 -5.70
C ASP A 49 3.97 14.36 -4.57
N LEU A 50 4.47 13.16 -4.22
CA LEU A 50 5.51 12.98 -3.23
C LEU A 50 6.87 13.51 -3.71
N ASP A 51 7.24 13.33 -4.98
CA ASP A 51 8.49 13.88 -5.52
C ASP A 51 8.47 15.41 -5.57
N ALA A 52 7.35 16.01 -5.98
CA ALA A 52 7.14 17.44 -5.92
C ALA A 52 7.22 17.97 -4.47
N SER A 53 6.56 17.28 -3.54
CA SER A 53 6.58 17.63 -2.12
C SER A 53 7.95 17.49 -1.48
N ALA A 54 8.71 16.44 -1.81
CA ALA A 54 10.09 16.24 -1.34
C ALA A 54 11.06 17.29 -1.88
N SER A 55 10.80 17.81 -3.08
CA SER A 55 11.58 18.90 -3.66
C SER A 55 11.32 20.23 -2.93
N ALA A 56 10.10 20.45 -2.43
CA ALA A 56 9.73 21.65 -1.66
C ALA A 56 10.08 21.55 -0.16
N PHE A 57 9.96 20.36 0.43
CA PHE A 57 10.10 20.11 1.88
C PHE A 57 10.95 18.85 2.16
N PRO A 58 12.25 18.89 1.88
CA PRO A 58 13.15 17.72 2.01
C PRO A 58 13.33 17.23 3.45
N GLU A 59 13.09 18.09 4.44
CA GLU A 59 13.09 17.74 5.87
C GLU A 59 11.84 16.94 6.30
N ILE A 60 10.78 16.97 5.48
CA ILE A 60 9.54 16.24 5.71
C ILE A 60 9.52 14.95 4.87
N TRP A 61 9.84 15.05 3.59
CA TRP A 61 9.72 13.96 2.62
C TRP A 61 11.04 13.69 1.91
N ALA A 62 11.40 12.42 1.79
CA ALA A 62 12.42 12.00 0.84
C ALA A 62 11.79 11.74 -0.53
N LYS A 63 12.60 11.80 -1.59
CA LYS A 63 12.15 11.41 -2.93
C LYS A 63 11.72 9.94 -2.95
N PRO A 64 10.60 9.60 -3.61
CA PRO A 64 10.15 8.23 -3.72
C PRO A 64 11.17 7.41 -4.55
N THR A 65 11.79 6.42 -3.92
CA THR A 65 12.67 5.47 -4.61
C THR A 65 11.86 4.29 -5.13
N VAL A 66 12.09 3.86 -6.36
CA VAL A 66 11.56 2.59 -6.88
C VAL A 66 12.28 1.44 -6.17
N VAL A 67 11.79 1.06 -4.99
CA VAL A 67 12.17 -0.22 -4.38
C VAL A 67 11.37 -1.28 -5.13
N GLY A 68 12.07 -2.21 -5.78
CA GLY A 68 11.46 -3.22 -6.65
C GLY A 68 10.24 -3.86 -6.01
N THR A 69 9.15 -3.85 -6.77
CA THR A 69 7.80 -4.37 -6.46
C THR A 69 7.75 -5.87 -6.12
N ASP A 70 8.89 -6.55 -6.16
CA ASP A 70 9.01 -7.99 -5.90
C ASP A 70 8.76 -8.35 -4.44
N GLU A 71 9.04 -7.48 -3.47
CA GLU A 71 9.01 -7.88 -2.05
C GLU A 71 7.59 -7.91 -1.45
N LEU A 72 6.70 -7.00 -1.85
CA LEU A 72 5.31 -6.97 -1.38
C LEU A 72 4.45 -8.03 -2.09
N THR A 73 4.67 -8.21 -3.40
CA THR A 73 4.00 -9.23 -4.21
C THR A 73 4.41 -10.65 -3.79
N ALA A 74 5.68 -10.85 -3.43
CA ALA A 74 6.16 -12.12 -2.88
C ALA A 74 5.52 -12.45 -1.53
N ARG A 75 5.27 -11.45 -0.67
CA ARG A 75 4.64 -11.65 0.65
C ARG A 75 3.13 -11.93 0.57
N ALA A 76 2.41 -11.32 -0.37
CA ALA A 76 0.98 -11.55 -0.55
C ALA A 76 0.64 -12.94 -1.10
N ARG A 77 1.57 -13.59 -1.82
CA ARG A 77 1.40 -14.97 -2.33
C ARG A 77 1.64 -16.07 -1.28
N VAL A 78 2.07 -15.71 -0.07
CA VAL A 78 2.30 -16.65 1.02
C VAL A 78 1.07 -16.62 1.95
N VAL A 79 0.23 -17.66 1.86
CA VAL A 79 -0.90 -18.06 2.76
C VAL A 79 -2.29 -17.58 2.27
N PRO A 80 -3.25 -18.51 2.02
CA PRO A 80 -3.68 -19.53 2.99
C PRO A 80 -3.21 -20.94 2.65
N LEU A 81 -2.21 -21.42 3.39
CA LEU A 81 -1.93 -22.84 3.58
C LEU A 81 -2.79 -23.34 4.75
N PHE A 82 -4.10 -23.12 4.67
CA PHE A 82 -5.12 -23.77 5.48
C PHE A 82 -6.33 -24.03 4.59
N ALA A 83 -6.12 -24.89 3.59
CA ALA A 83 -7.22 -25.69 3.08
C ALA A 83 -7.66 -26.59 4.24
N MET A 84 -8.81 -26.23 4.81
CA MET A 84 -9.54 -27.01 5.79
C MET A 84 -9.67 -28.43 5.22
N ARG A 85 -8.89 -29.37 5.77
CA ARG A 85 -9.14 -30.80 5.58
C ARG A 85 -10.48 -31.02 6.30
N ALA A 86 -11.55 -31.16 5.54
CA ALA A 86 -12.77 -31.73 6.07
C ALA A 86 -12.46 -33.21 6.35
N ASP A 87 -12.41 -33.55 7.64
CA ASP A 87 -12.40 -34.93 8.13
C ASP A 87 -13.81 -35.54 8.03
N GLU A 88 -13.82 -36.85 7.77
CA GLU A 88 -14.88 -37.89 7.81
C GLU A 88 -16.14 -37.79 6.93
#